data_AF-A0A8S0VUR0-F1
#
_entry.id   AF-A0A8S0VUR0-F1
#
_cell.length_a   1.000
_cell.length_b   1.000
_cell.length_c   1.000
_cell.angle_alpha   90.00
_cell.angle_beta   90.00
_cell.angle_gamma   90.00
#
_symmetry.space_group_name_H-M   'P 1'
#
loop_
_entity.id
_entity.type
_entity.pdbx_description
1 polymer ?
#
loop_
_entity_poly.entity_id
_entity_poly.type
_entity_poly.pdbx_seq_one_letter_code
_entity_poly.pdbx_strand_id
1 'polypeptide(L)'
;MDPAALLVKYLRDKFAAEIALQDGNVDFPAEWRLKFLEDCNQIVQQLVAAYCNKIVDKEGHIVMWYLPGILGEAHWVKRTTSDKLHEMIYDQEQMWKGVKVVQWLLATNRCSKSWCLSDKYYMVAEECTICLGTASFSPVWFQQAHAATNNLEVSATLRTMEGLQWLCESQEVNLLIGGILGVIHPALYETGCQTVQALHGDVPVKR
;
A
#
# COMPACT_ATOMS: atom_id res chain seq x y z
N MET A 1 -0.01 -1.64 22.51
CA MET A 1 -0.09 -2.55 21.36
C MET A 1 0.21 -1.71 20.12
N ASP A 2 0.92 -2.22 19.13
CA ASP A 2 1.24 -1.47 17.90
C ASP A 2 -0.06 -1.05 17.17
N PRO A 3 -0.27 0.24 16.85
CA PRO A 3 -1.44 0.72 16.12
C PRO A 3 -1.71 -0.05 14.81
N ALA A 4 -0.67 -0.48 14.10
CA ALA A 4 -0.81 -1.27 12.88
C ALA A 4 -1.38 -2.66 13.15
N ALA A 5 -0.87 -3.33 14.20
CA ALA A 5 -1.36 -4.63 14.62
C ALA A 5 -2.83 -4.57 15.10
N LEU A 6 -3.20 -3.49 15.79
CA LEU A 6 -4.60 -3.25 16.19
C LEU A 6 -5.51 -3.07 14.98
N LEU A 7 -5.09 -2.28 13.98
CA LEU A 7 -5.86 -2.10 12.76
C LEU A 7 -6.08 -3.42 12.03
N VAL A 8 -5.01 -4.18 11.79
CA VAL A 8 -5.09 -5.44 11.06
C VAL A 8 -5.97 -6.45 11.80
N LYS A 9 -5.84 -6.53 13.13
CA LYS A 9 -6.72 -7.37 13.95
C LYS A 9 -8.18 -6.94 13.80
N TYR A 10 -8.48 -5.66 13.94
CA TYR A 10 -9.85 -5.14 13.80
C TYR A 10 -10.45 -5.48 12.43
N LEU A 11 -9.73 -5.18 11.34
CA LEU A 11 -10.19 -5.45 9.98
C LEU A 11 -10.40 -6.96 9.73
N ARG A 12 -9.49 -7.81 10.22
CA ARG A 12 -9.63 -9.27 10.13
C ARG A 12 -10.86 -9.78 10.89
N ASP A 13 -11.01 -9.37 12.15
CA ASP A 13 -12.09 -9.82 13.02
C ASP A 13 -13.45 -9.35 12.46
N LYS A 14 -13.54 -8.09 12.03
CA LYS A 14 -14.75 -7.51 11.44
C LYS A 14 -15.12 -8.15 10.12
N PHE A 15 -14.14 -8.36 9.23
CA PHE A 15 -14.35 -9.07 7.97
C PHE A 15 -14.84 -10.51 8.19
N ALA A 16 -14.23 -11.24 9.14
CA ALA A 16 -14.64 -12.60 9.47
C ALA A 16 -16.07 -12.66 10.02
N ALA A 17 -16.45 -11.72 10.90
CA ALA A 17 -17.80 -11.63 11.45
C ALA A 17 -18.84 -11.36 10.36
N GLU A 18 -18.58 -10.42 9.45
CA GLU A 18 -19.51 -10.08 8.36
C GLU A 18 -19.68 -11.22 7.35
N ILE A 19 -18.59 -11.91 6.97
CA ILE A 19 -18.67 -13.10 6.10
C ILE A 19 -19.45 -14.24 6.78
N ALA A 20 -19.30 -14.41 8.09
CA ALA A 20 -20.02 -15.42 8.86
C ALA A 20 -21.50 -15.06 9.11
N LEU A 21 -21.97 -13.90 8.63
CA LEU A 21 -23.29 -13.33 8.95
C LEU A 21 -23.56 -13.24 10.46
N GLN A 22 -22.49 -13.08 11.25
CA GLN A 22 -22.60 -12.89 12.68
C GLN A 22 -22.76 -11.40 12.94
N ASP A 23 -23.81 -11.03 13.68
CA ASP A 23 -24.04 -9.66 14.14
C ASP A 23 -23.10 -9.31 15.31
N GLY A 24 -21.81 -9.55 15.07
CA GLY A 24 -20.75 -9.42 16.06
C GLY A 24 -20.35 -7.96 16.19
N ASN A 25 -20.63 -7.38 17.35
CA ASN A 25 -19.99 -6.13 17.76
C ASN A 25 -18.50 -6.42 17.95
N VAL A 26 -17.69 -6.10 16.95
CA VAL A 26 -16.23 -6.22 17.05
C VAL A 26 -15.71 -4.99 17.78
N ASP A 27 -15.09 -5.24 18.94
CA ASP A 27 -14.49 -4.18 19.75
C ASP A 27 -13.46 -3.40 18.92
N PHE A 28 -13.52 -2.07 19.02
CA PHE A 28 -12.56 -1.16 18.43
C PHE A 28 -11.88 -0.33 19.52
N PRO A 29 -10.64 0.12 19.30
CA PRO A 29 -9.94 0.95 20.29
C PRO A 29 -10.64 2.30 20.48
N ALA A 30 -10.90 2.68 21.73
CA ALA A 30 -11.65 3.90 22.07
C ALA A 30 -10.94 5.19 21.64
N GLU A 31 -9.63 5.12 21.45
CA GLU A 31 -8.77 6.20 21.00
C GLU A 31 -8.85 6.49 19.49
N TRP A 32 -9.54 5.63 18.72
CA TRP A 32 -9.70 5.85 17.28
C TRP A 32 -10.67 7.00 17.01
N ARG A 33 -10.28 7.88 16.09
CA ARG A 33 -11.17 8.92 15.59
C ARG A 33 -12.38 8.26 14.92
N LEU A 34 -13.59 8.75 15.18
CA LEU A 34 -14.83 8.22 14.60
C LEU A 34 -14.74 8.07 13.08
N LYS A 35 -14.12 9.04 12.41
CA LYS A 35 -13.88 9.02 10.96
C LYS A 35 -13.03 7.82 10.52
N PHE A 36 -11.90 7.58 11.17
CA PHE A 36 -11.02 6.43 10.87
C PHE A 36 -11.74 5.09 11.08
N LEU A 37 -12.60 5.00 12.10
CA LEU A 37 -13.44 3.82 12.31
C LEU A 37 -14.47 3.64 11.19
N GLU A 38 -15.11 4.71 10.73
CA GLU A 38 -16.01 4.66 9.56
C GLU A 38 -15.25 4.18 8.31
N ASP A 39 -14.02 4.65 8.11
CA ASP A 39 -13.16 4.24 7.00
C ASP A 39 -12.85 2.75 7.03
N CYS A 40 -12.48 2.23 8.20
CA CYS A 40 -12.24 0.81 8.41
C CYS A 40 -13.49 -0.03 8.12
N ASN A 41 -14.67 0.41 8.59
CA ASN A 41 -15.93 -0.30 8.32
C ASN A 41 -16.28 -0.31 6.83
N GLN A 42 -16.12 0.80 6.13
CA GLN A 42 -16.37 0.85 4.68
C GLN A 42 -15.40 -0.05 3.90
N ILE A 43 -14.13 -0.08 4.30
CA ILE A 43 -13.13 -1.00 3.73
C ILE A 43 -13.61 -2.44 3.91
N VAL A 44 -14.07 -2.83 5.11
CA VAL A 44 -14.59 -4.19 5.35
C VAL A 44 -15.78 -4.49 4.44
N GLN A 45 -16.74 -3.57 4.30
CA GLN A 45 -17.89 -3.76 3.41
C GLN A 45 -17.47 -3.97 1.96
N GLN A 46 -16.52 -3.18 1.47
CA GLN A 46 -15.99 -3.37 0.12
C GLN A 46 -15.26 -4.70 -0.04
N LEU A 47 -14.48 -5.11 0.97
CA LEU A 47 -13.80 -6.40 0.99
C LEU A 47 -14.81 -7.56 0.98
N VAL A 48 -15.89 -7.47 1.76
CA VAL A 48 -16.98 -8.46 1.79
C VAL A 48 -17.66 -8.55 0.44
N ALA A 49 -18.00 -7.40 -0.17
CA ALA A 49 -18.60 -7.37 -1.50
C ALA A 49 -17.66 -7.95 -2.58
N ALA A 50 -16.36 -7.69 -2.46
CA ALA A 50 -15.36 -8.19 -3.39
C ALA A 50 -14.96 -9.66 -3.14
N TYR A 51 -15.20 -10.20 -1.95
CA TYR A 51 -14.80 -11.56 -1.58
C TYR A 51 -15.41 -12.62 -2.50
N CYS A 52 -16.60 -12.37 -3.03
CA CYS A 52 -17.27 -13.24 -4.01
C CYS A 52 -16.69 -13.12 -5.43
N ASN A 53 -15.91 -12.07 -5.72
CA ASN A 53 -15.33 -11.77 -7.02
C ASN A 53 -13.81 -12.04 -7.10
N LYS A 54 -13.25 -12.74 -6.11
CA LYS A 54 -11.83 -13.13 -6.11
C LYS A 54 -11.54 -14.15 -7.22
N ILE A 55 -10.40 -14.00 -7.86
CA ILE A 55 -9.89 -15.01 -8.81
C ILE A 55 -8.99 -15.97 -8.04
N VAL A 56 -9.27 -17.26 -8.15
CA VAL A 56 -8.47 -18.32 -7.53
C VAL A 56 -7.86 -19.25 -8.58
N ASP A 57 -6.73 -19.86 -8.25
CA ASP A 57 -6.13 -20.91 -9.06
C ASP A 57 -6.84 -22.26 -8.87
N LYS A 58 -6.33 -23.31 -9.52
CA LYS A 58 -6.85 -24.68 -9.44
C LYS A 58 -6.77 -25.30 -8.03
N GLU A 59 -5.94 -24.74 -7.15
CA GLU A 59 -5.71 -25.20 -5.78
C GLU A 59 -6.52 -24.36 -4.77
N GLY A 60 -7.27 -23.36 -5.24
CA GLY A 60 -8.06 -22.47 -4.42
C GLY A 60 -7.26 -21.30 -3.83
N HIS A 61 -6.00 -21.12 -4.25
CA HIS A 61 -5.21 -19.97 -3.84
C HIS A 61 -5.68 -18.72 -4.57
N ILE A 62 -5.75 -17.63 -3.82
CA ILE A 62 -6.14 -16.33 -4.36
C ILE A 62 -5.03 -15.81 -5.27
N VAL A 63 -5.36 -15.63 -6.55
CA VAL A 63 -4.45 -15.07 -7.57
C VAL A 63 -4.63 -13.56 -7.68
N MET A 64 -5.86 -13.07 -7.61
CA MET A 64 -6.16 -11.65 -7.81
C MET A 64 -7.40 -11.20 -7.06
N TRP A 65 -7.30 -10.00 -6.49
CA TRP A 65 -8.44 -9.21 -6.01
C TRP A 65 -8.54 -7.94 -6.84
N TYR A 66 -9.77 -7.58 -7.19
CA TYR A 66 -10.07 -6.28 -7.77
C TYR A 66 -10.94 -5.49 -6.78
N LEU A 67 -10.38 -4.40 -6.27
CA LEU A 67 -10.98 -3.55 -5.24
C LEU A 67 -11.15 -2.13 -5.79
N PRO A 68 -12.13 -1.90 -6.68
CA PRO A 68 -12.32 -0.61 -7.32
C PRO A 68 -12.73 0.44 -6.28
N GLY A 69 -12.03 1.57 -6.25
CA GLY A 69 -12.40 2.70 -5.39
C GLY A 69 -12.20 2.46 -3.90
N ILE A 70 -11.43 1.44 -3.49
CA ILE A 70 -11.14 1.20 -2.07
C ILE A 70 -10.35 2.32 -1.41
N LEU A 71 -9.56 3.05 -2.21
CA LEU A 71 -8.84 4.27 -1.82
C LEU A 71 -9.38 5.52 -2.54
N GLY A 72 -10.41 5.40 -3.37
CA GLY A 72 -10.88 6.44 -4.30
C GLY A 72 -12.34 6.85 -4.08
N GLU A 73 -12.74 7.97 -4.69
CA GLU A 73 -13.98 8.76 -4.46
C GLU A 73 -15.35 8.05 -4.45
N ALA A 74 -15.47 6.74 -4.63
CA ALA A 74 -16.76 6.08 -4.89
C ALA A 74 -17.83 6.32 -3.80
N HIS A 75 -17.47 6.69 -2.56
CA HIS A 75 -18.44 7.12 -1.54
C HIS A 75 -18.02 8.33 -0.69
N TRP A 76 -16.83 8.88 -0.88
CA TRP A 76 -16.22 9.88 0.01
C TRP A 76 -16.64 11.33 -0.25
N VAL A 77 -17.34 11.61 -1.35
CA VAL A 77 -17.63 12.98 -1.83
C VAL A 77 -19.00 13.51 -1.37
N LYS A 78 -19.88 12.70 -0.78
CA LYS A 78 -21.25 13.16 -0.41
C LYS A 78 -21.49 13.51 1.05
N ARG A 79 -20.45 13.58 1.88
CA ARG A 79 -20.56 14.17 3.22
C ARG A 79 -19.50 15.23 3.41
N THR A 80 -19.77 16.42 2.87
CA THR A 80 -19.69 17.65 3.68
C THR A 80 -20.07 18.93 2.94
N THR A 81 -21.22 19.43 3.32
CA THR A 81 -21.45 20.86 3.47
C THR A 81 -20.83 21.31 4.80
N SER A 82 -19.63 21.90 4.76
CA SER A 82 -19.09 22.91 5.71
C SER A 82 -17.55 22.93 5.68
N ASP A 83 -17.01 23.80 4.83
CA ASP A 83 -15.82 24.67 4.98
C ASP A 83 -14.50 24.24 5.68
N LYS A 84 -14.29 22.99 6.09
CA LYS A 84 -12.95 22.48 6.48
C LYS A 84 -12.73 21.01 6.11
N LEU A 85 -13.17 20.59 4.92
CA LEU A 85 -13.06 19.21 4.46
C LEU A 85 -12.22 19.08 3.20
N HIS A 86 -10.91 18.95 3.41
CA HIS A 86 -9.93 18.65 2.37
C HIS A 86 -8.98 17.49 2.76
N GLU A 87 -9.28 16.69 3.79
CA GLU A 87 -8.28 15.77 4.35
C GLU A 87 -8.30 14.32 3.83
N MET A 88 -9.32 13.85 3.10
CA MET A 88 -9.35 12.43 2.63
C MET A 88 -9.37 12.23 1.11
N ILE A 89 -9.72 13.27 0.34
CA ILE A 89 -9.43 13.31 -1.11
C ILE A 89 -7.89 13.29 -1.33
N TYR A 90 -7.12 13.52 -0.27
CA TYR A 90 -5.67 13.62 -0.28
C TYR A 90 -4.97 12.30 -0.60
N ASP A 91 -5.48 11.13 -0.19
CA ASP A 91 -4.66 9.92 -0.09
C ASP A 91 -4.27 9.28 -1.43
N GLN A 92 -5.24 8.98 -2.29
CA GLN A 92 -4.93 8.46 -3.62
C GLN A 92 -4.26 9.54 -4.49
N GLU A 93 -4.65 10.81 -4.34
CA GLU A 93 -3.99 11.92 -5.03
C GLU A 93 -2.53 12.09 -4.61
N GLN A 94 -2.20 11.89 -3.34
CA GLN A 94 -0.82 11.94 -2.85
C GLN A 94 0.00 10.76 -3.38
N MET A 95 -0.59 9.57 -3.42
CA MET A 95 0.03 8.45 -4.12
C MET A 95 0.28 8.79 -5.59
N TRP A 96 -0.69 9.37 -6.28
CA TRP A 96 -0.55 9.80 -7.68
C TRP A 96 0.46 10.94 -7.86
N LYS A 97 0.54 11.89 -6.92
CA LYS A 97 1.56 12.96 -6.92
C LYS A 97 2.96 12.36 -6.77
N GLY A 98 3.14 11.42 -5.84
CA GLY A 98 4.39 10.68 -5.69
C GLY A 98 4.76 9.88 -6.95
N VAL A 99 3.79 9.16 -7.52
CA VAL A 99 3.95 8.42 -8.78
C VAL A 99 4.32 9.37 -9.92
N LYS A 100 3.71 10.55 -10.05
CA LYS A 100 4.04 11.54 -11.08
C LYS A 100 5.47 12.07 -10.96
N VAL A 101 5.97 12.30 -9.74
CA VAL A 101 7.37 12.68 -9.51
C VAL A 101 8.30 11.57 -10.01
N VAL A 102 8.02 10.31 -9.66
CA VAL A 102 8.82 9.16 -10.11
C VAL A 102 8.68 8.94 -11.62
N GLN A 103 7.49 9.13 -12.18
CA GLN A 103 7.24 8.98 -13.61
C GLN A 103 8.01 10.03 -14.42
N TRP A 104 8.17 11.25 -13.90
CA TRP A 104 9.06 12.23 -14.50
C TRP A 104 10.55 11.83 -14.44
N LEU A 105 10.97 11.12 -13.38
CA LEU A 105 12.31 10.51 -13.33
C LEU A 105 12.49 9.41 -14.38
N LEU A 106 11.42 8.69 -14.74
CA LEU A 106 11.44 7.68 -15.82
C LEU A 106 11.42 8.32 -17.21
N ALA A 107 10.86 9.52 -17.35
CA ALA A 107 10.74 10.23 -18.62
C ALA A 107 11.98 11.05 -19.00
N THR A 108 12.90 11.30 -18.06
CA THR A 108 14.06 12.18 -18.30
C THR A 108 15.33 11.38 -18.58
N ASN A 109 15.88 11.61 -19.77
CA ASN A 109 17.15 11.08 -20.20
C ASN A 109 18.29 11.78 -19.45
N ARG A 110 18.70 11.24 -18.30
CA ARG A 110 19.77 11.83 -17.49
C ARG A 110 21.11 11.32 -17.98
N CYS A 111 22.05 12.22 -18.27
CA CYS A 111 23.46 11.87 -18.44
C CYS A 111 24.04 11.40 -17.10
N SER A 112 23.74 10.16 -16.73
CA SER A 112 24.23 9.49 -15.53
C SER A 112 25.11 8.32 -15.92
N LYS A 113 26.15 8.08 -15.13
CA LYS A 113 26.99 6.87 -15.27
C LYS A 113 26.28 5.61 -14.73
N SER A 114 25.16 5.78 -14.02
CA SER A 114 24.37 4.66 -13.52
C SER A 114 23.62 3.98 -14.66
N TRP A 115 23.68 2.65 -14.72
CA TRP A 115 23.02 1.86 -15.77
C TRP A 115 21.50 2.09 -15.80
N CYS A 116 20.86 2.36 -14.66
CA CYS A 116 19.41 2.59 -14.56
C CYS A 116 18.95 3.98 -15.03
N LEU A 117 19.88 4.86 -15.39
CA LEU A 117 19.59 6.23 -15.81
C LEU A 117 20.28 6.60 -17.13
N SER A 118 21.12 5.71 -17.68
CA SER A 118 21.92 6.00 -18.87
C SER A 118 21.13 5.74 -20.13
N ASP A 119 20.98 6.79 -20.94
CA ASP A 119 20.44 6.80 -22.30
C ASP A 119 20.85 5.59 -23.17
N LYS A 120 22.11 5.17 -23.12
CA LYS A 120 22.63 4.05 -23.92
C LYS A 120 21.92 2.71 -23.70
N TYR A 121 21.21 2.55 -22.59
CA TYR A 121 20.49 1.31 -22.24
C TYR A 121 18.97 1.42 -22.42
N TYR A 122 18.46 2.57 -22.84
CA TYR A 122 17.02 2.81 -23.02
C TYR A 122 16.73 3.35 -24.41
N MET A 123 15.54 3.04 -24.94
CA MET A 123 15.08 3.68 -26.18
C MET A 123 14.67 5.12 -25.90
N VAL A 124 14.84 5.99 -26.90
CA VAL A 124 14.34 7.36 -26.88
C VAL A 124 12.81 7.33 -26.72
N ALA A 125 12.28 8.15 -25.82
CA ALA A 125 10.87 8.09 -25.43
C ALA A 125 9.93 8.31 -26.61
N GLU A 126 10.31 9.21 -27.52
CA GLU A 126 9.59 9.53 -28.75
C GLU A 126 9.60 8.40 -29.79
N GLU A 127 10.53 7.46 -29.69
CA GLU A 127 10.67 6.30 -30.58
C GLU A 127 9.97 5.05 -30.04
N CYS A 128 9.50 5.08 -28.78
CA CYS A 128 8.79 3.98 -28.16
C CYS A 128 7.36 3.89 -28.70
N THR A 129 7.04 2.81 -29.42
CA THR A 129 5.66 2.46 -29.79
C THR A 129 4.87 1.79 -28.65
N ILE A 130 5.57 1.38 -27.59
CA ILE A 130 5.00 0.74 -26.40
C ILE A 130 4.96 1.78 -25.28
N CYS A 131 3.89 1.75 -24.46
CA CYS A 131 3.73 2.64 -23.31
C CYS A 131 4.99 2.63 -22.44
N LEU A 132 5.55 3.83 -22.20
CA LEU A 132 6.66 4.04 -21.27
C LEU A 132 6.22 3.49 -19.92
N GLY A 133 7.00 2.55 -19.36
CA GLY A 133 6.61 1.79 -18.18
C GLY A 133 6.02 2.65 -17.06
N THR A 134 5.02 2.14 -16.34
CA THR A 134 4.41 2.87 -15.23
C THR A 134 5.23 2.69 -13.96
N ALA A 135 5.37 3.76 -13.16
CA ALA A 135 5.85 3.59 -11.81
C ALA A 135 4.79 2.81 -11.02
N SER A 136 5.21 1.68 -10.42
CA SER A 136 4.36 0.86 -9.58
C SER A 136 4.63 1.19 -8.12
N PHE A 137 3.57 1.46 -7.37
CA PHE A 137 3.66 1.51 -5.91
C PHE A 137 3.51 0.10 -5.36
N SER A 138 4.54 -0.41 -4.68
CA SER A 138 4.50 -1.71 -4.02
C SER A 138 4.91 -1.53 -2.56
N PRO A 139 3.98 -1.69 -1.60
CA PRO A 139 4.26 -1.48 -0.18
C PRO A 139 5.22 -2.52 0.42
N VAL A 140 5.68 -3.48 -0.38
CA VAL A 140 6.49 -4.63 0.05
C VAL A 140 7.71 -4.84 -0.87
N TRP A 141 8.09 -3.84 -1.68
CA TRP A 141 9.31 -3.94 -2.48
C TRP A 141 10.54 -3.59 -1.65
N PHE A 142 11.19 -4.62 -1.16
CA PHE A 142 12.55 -4.55 -0.66
C PHE A 142 13.53 -4.62 -1.84
N GLN A 143 14.71 -4.05 -1.65
CA GLN A 143 15.77 -4.02 -2.65
C GLN A 143 16.39 -5.42 -2.85
N GLN A 144 15.68 -6.35 -3.48
CA GLN A 144 16.14 -7.75 -3.65
C GLN A 144 16.84 -7.98 -5.00
N ALA A 145 17.66 -7.02 -5.45
CA ALA A 145 18.43 -7.15 -6.69
C ALA A 145 19.91 -7.50 -6.47
N HIS A 146 20.41 -7.50 -5.22
CA HIS A 146 21.80 -7.82 -4.93
C HIS A 146 21.88 -9.13 -4.15
N ALA A 147 22.29 -10.19 -4.83
CA ALA A 147 22.51 -11.49 -4.21
C ALA A 147 23.59 -11.38 -3.10
N ALA A 148 23.19 -11.71 -1.88
CA ALA A 148 24.01 -12.14 -0.75
C ALA A 148 24.99 -11.15 -0.07
N THR A 149 25.31 -9.97 -0.63
CA THR A 149 26.41 -9.13 -0.09
C THR A 149 26.01 -7.84 0.62
N ASN A 150 24.79 -7.35 0.47
CA ASN A 150 24.37 -6.08 1.07
C ASN A 150 23.33 -6.31 2.16
N ASN A 151 23.44 -5.56 3.26
CA ASN A 151 22.37 -5.49 4.24
C ASN A 151 21.10 -4.97 3.57
N LEU A 152 19.95 -5.49 3.97
CA LEU A 152 18.68 -4.93 3.55
C LEU A 152 18.62 -3.49 4.06
N GLU A 153 18.30 -2.57 3.17
CA GLU A 153 18.43 -1.14 3.43
C GLU A 153 17.28 -0.40 2.74
N VAL A 154 16.78 0.67 3.36
CA VAL A 154 15.74 1.53 2.77
C VAL A 154 16.31 2.25 1.55
N SER A 155 15.57 2.34 0.44
CA SER A 155 15.97 3.05 -0.77
C SER A 155 16.54 4.45 -0.49
N ALA A 156 17.67 4.79 -1.12
CA ALA A 156 18.35 6.08 -0.89
C ALA A 156 17.43 7.29 -1.09
N THR A 157 16.51 7.23 -2.05
CA THR A 157 15.53 8.30 -2.34
C THR A 157 14.57 8.57 -1.17
N LEU A 158 14.30 7.57 -0.32
CA LEU A 158 13.44 7.73 0.85
C LEU A 158 14.19 8.28 2.08
N ARG A 159 15.53 8.42 2.00
CA ARG A 159 16.35 8.98 3.09
C ARG A 159 16.49 10.50 3.01
N THR A 160 15.98 11.14 1.96
CA THR A 160 15.98 12.62 1.85
C THR A 160 14.84 13.23 2.68
N MET A 161 14.91 14.54 2.95
CA MET A 161 13.85 15.24 3.69
C MET A 161 12.50 15.13 2.97
N GLU A 162 12.50 15.24 1.66
CA GLU A 162 11.31 15.12 0.81
C GLU A 162 10.77 13.69 0.83
N GLY A 163 11.66 12.68 0.80
CA GLY A 163 11.27 11.27 0.92
C GLY A 163 10.64 10.96 2.28
N LEU A 164 11.21 11.50 3.37
CA LEU A 164 10.66 11.35 4.71
C LEU A 164 9.32 12.08 4.87
N GLN A 165 9.19 13.29 4.32
CA GLN A 165 7.92 14.03 4.32
C GLN A 165 6.83 13.25 3.58
N TRP A 166 7.15 12.71 2.40
CA TRP A 166 6.23 11.88 1.63
C TRP A 166 5.83 10.60 2.38
N LEU A 167 6.76 9.96 3.09
CA LEU A 167 6.47 8.81 3.96
C LEU A 167 5.52 9.16 5.10
N CYS A 168 5.74 10.30 5.77
CA CYS A 168 4.85 10.79 6.82
C CYS A 168 3.45 11.07 6.27
N GLU A 169 3.34 11.71 5.11
CA GLU A 169 2.06 12.01 4.45
C GLU A 169 1.34 10.76 3.96
N SER A 170 2.08 9.71 3.60
CA SER A 170 1.52 8.45 3.11
C SER A 170 1.31 7.40 4.21
N GLN A 171 1.61 7.72 5.48
CA GLN A 171 1.63 6.75 6.57
C GLN A 171 0.26 6.10 6.78
N GLU A 172 -0.80 6.89 6.82
CA GLU A 172 -2.17 6.41 7.06
C GLU A 172 -2.65 5.50 5.92
N VAL A 173 -2.40 5.89 4.67
CA VAL A 173 -2.74 5.07 3.49
C VAL A 173 -1.99 3.75 3.50
N ASN A 174 -0.69 3.78 3.79
CA ASN A 174 0.12 2.58 3.90
C ASN A 174 -0.35 1.67 5.03
N LEU A 175 -0.83 2.26 6.14
CA LEU A 175 -1.43 1.53 7.25
C LEU A 175 -2.71 0.81 6.81
N LEU A 176 -3.60 1.51 6.10
CA LEU A 176 -4.84 0.94 5.54
C LEU A 176 -4.56 -0.16 4.52
N ILE A 177 -3.63 0.06 3.58
CA ILE A 177 -3.20 -0.95 2.61
C ILE A 177 -2.60 -2.17 3.32
N GLY A 178 -1.78 -1.95 4.35
CA GLY A 178 -1.25 -3.02 5.20
C GLY A 178 -2.37 -3.81 5.89
N GLY A 179 -3.38 -3.12 6.40
CA GLY A 179 -4.59 -3.72 6.97
C GLY A 179 -5.36 -4.58 5.97
N ILE A 180 -5.62 -4.04 4.78
CA ILE A 180 -6.26 -4.75 3.66
C ILE A 180 -5.44 -5.99 3.29
N LEU A 181 -4.12 -5.85 3.13
CA LEU A 181 -3.22 -6.98 2.84
C LEU A 181 -3.28 -8.04 3.94
N GLY A 182 -3.36 -7.60 5.20
CA GLY A 182 -3.55 -8.46 6.35
C GLY A 182 -4.83 -9.29 6.26
N VAL A 183 -5.89 -8.78 5.65
CA VAL A 183 -7.15 -9.50 5.42
C VAL A 183 -7.07 -10.41 4.19
N ILE A 184 -6.66 -9.89 3.03
CA ILE A 184 -6.74 -10.61 1.76
C ILE A 184 -5.59 -11.61 1.55
N HIS A 185 -4.43 -11.37 2.16
CA HIS A 185 -3.26 -12.23 2.02
C HIS A 185 -2.45 -12.32 3.35
N PRO A 186 -3.02 -12.95 4.41
CA PRO A 186 -2.43 -12.96 5.75
C PRO A 186 -0.96 -13.39 5.82
N ALA A 187 -0.58 -14.46 5.10
CA ALA A 187 0.78 -14.97 5.09
C ALA A 187 1.80 -14.00 4.47
N LEU A 188 1.37 -13.23 3.47
CA LEU A 188 2.23 -12.24 2.82
C LEU A 188 2.40 -11.01 3.71
N TYR A 189 1.32 -10.58 4.38
CA TYR A 189 1.40 -9.54 5.40
C TYR A 189 2.37 -9.92 6.53
N GLU A 190 2.26 -11.14 7.06
CA GLU A 190 3.15 -11.64 8.13
C GLU A 190 4.61 -11.71 7.68
N THR A 191 4.87 -12.19 6.46
CA THR A 191 6.21 -12.19 5.87
C THR A 191 6.76 -10.77 5.74
N GLY A 192 5.91 -9.81 5.35
CA GLY A 192 6.24 -8.39 5.32
C GLY A 192 6.65 -7.85 6.69
N CYS A 193 5.85 -8.11 7.73
CA CYS A 193 6.17 -7.73 9.11
C CYS A 193 7.50 -8.32 9.59
N GLN A 194 7.75 -9.61 9.32
CA GLN A 194 9.01 -10.27 9.67
C GLN A 194 10.20 -9.63 8.95
N THR A 195 10.02 -9.24 7.69
CA THR A 195 11.07 -8.57 6.90
C THR A 195 11.40 -7.19 7.48
N VAL A 196 10.39 -6.43 7.92
CA VAL A 196 10.59 -5.14 8.61
C VAL A 196 11.31 -5.32 9.95
N GLN A 197 10.92 -6.32 10.75
CA GLN A 197 11.60 -6.62 12.01
C GLN A 197 13.07 -6.98 11.80
N ALA A 198 13.36 -7.78 10.77
CA ALA A 198 14.71 -8.12 10.39
C ALA A 198 15.55 -6.92 9.95
N LEU A 199 14.95 -6.01 9.16
CA LEU A 199 15.56 -4.74 8.75
C LEU A 199 15.95 -3.87 9.94
N HIS A 200 15.12 -3.89 10.99
CA HIS A 200 15.32 -3.09 12.20
C HIS A 200 16.25 -3.78 13.23
N GLY A 201 16.72 -5.00 12.94
CA GLY A 201 17.63 -5.76 13.79
C GLY A 201 16.97 -6.53 14.94
N ASP A 202 15.64 -6.60 14.96
CA ASP A 202 14.88 -7.16 16.10
C ASP A 202 14.67 -8.68 16.01
N VAL A 203 14.83 -9.30 14.83
CA VAL A 203 14.73 -10.76 14.66
C VAL A 203 15.70 -11.25 13.58
N PRO A 204 16.49 -12.32 13.81
CA PRO A 204 17.29 -12.92 12.77
C PRO A 204 16.41 -13.51 11.67
N VAL A 205 16.63 -13.09 10.41
CA VAL A 205 16.00 -13.71 9.23
C VAL A 205 16.44 -15.17 9.17
N LYS A 206 15.51 -16.11 9.45
CA LYS A 206 15.73 -17.51 9.08
C LYS A 206 15.66 -17.60 7.56
N ARG A 207 16.82 -17.84 6.95
CA ARG A 207 16.95 -18.25 5.55
C ARG A 207 16.46 -19.68 5.37
#